data_AF-A0A662B8J5-F1
#
_entry.id   AF-A0A662B8J5-F1
#
_cell.length_a   1.000
_cell.length_b   1.000
_cell.length_c   1.000
_cell.angle_alpha   90.00
_cell.angle_beta   90.00
_cell.angle_gamma   90.00
#
_symmetry.space_group_name_H-M   'P 1'
#
loop_
_entity.id
_entity.type
_entity.pdbx_description
1 polymer ?
#
loop_
_entity_poly.entity_id
_entity_poly.type
_entity_poly.pdbx_seq_one_letter_code
_entity_poly.pdbx_strand_id
1 'polypeptide(L)'
;MNNFYSNGKLLISGEYLILEGALALAVPVKYGQSLKVEESSSAKIVWQTNVNGELWFNTEFDNHFNIIKTSNNDLAIYLSNLLKAARRLNANFVVDFGYDVLSEINFDINWGLGSSSSLISNIAWWANVDPFQLFMLVANGSGYDIACARSEKAVHYHLNDGEADYEQVGFFPDFCEHIYFAYLGTKQNSEKSVLKFKQKANFSENDILSVSNISEAFIKAKGIEEYSSLMVEHERIIGHVLAEIPVKDAFFSDFEGEIKSLGAWGGDFVMITSKLPIKKIRNYFSGKGVNVLLTFDEIVLA
;
A
#
# COMPACT_ATOMS: atom_id res chain seq x y z
N MET A 1 26.03 -11.06 3.46
CA MET A 1 24.62 -11.23 3.04
C MET A 1 23.77 -10.35 3.93
N ASN A 2 23.15 -9.33 3.33
CA ASN A 2 22.23 -8.43 4.03
C ASN A 2 20.80 -8.78 3.62
N ASN A 3 19.90 -8.85 4.59
CA ASN A 3 18.49 -9.16 4.38
C ASN A 3 17.64 -8.00 4.89
N PHE A 4 16.81 -7.46 4.01
CA PHE A 4 15.86 -6.40 4.31
C PHE A 4 14.45 -6.93 4.10
N TYR A 5 13.50 -6.44 4.89
CA TYR A 5 12.10 -6.80 4.77
C TYR A 5 11.22 -5.59 5.05
N SER A 6 10.20 -5.44 4.21
CA SER A 6 9.17 -4.41 4.35
C SER A 6 7.80 -5.03 4.12
N ASN A 7 6.87 -4.76 5.02
CA ASN A 7 5.46 -5.11 4.93
C ASN A 7 4.79 -4.33 3.78
N GLY A 8 3.78 -4.95 3.19
CA GLY A 8 2.76 -4.23 2.45
C GLY A 8 1.82 -3.48 3.40
N LYS A 9 0.81 -2.83 2.84
CA LYS A 9 -0.13 -2.02 3.61
C LYS A 9 -1.58 -2.13 3.14
N LEU A 10 -2.48 -1.66 3.98
CA LEU A 10 -3.82 -1.21 3.64
C LEU A 10 -3.99 0.23 4.16
N LEU A 11 -4.68 1.07 3.39
CA LEU A 11 -5.13 2.38 3.86
C LEU A 11 -6.58 2.21 4.29
N ILE A 12 -6.83 2.20 5.60
CA ILE A 12 -8.16 1.98 6.18
C ILE A 12 -9.02 3.24 6.11
N SER A 13 -8.40 4.41 6.31
CA SER A 13 -9.04 5.71 6.19
C SER A 13 -8.02 6.79 5.80
N GLY A 14 -8.51 7.90 5.26
CA GLY A 14 -7.69 9.02 4.78
C GLY A 14 -7.48 9.03 3.26
N GLU A 15 -8.11 8.13 2.50
CA GLU A 15 -8.02 8.07 1.05
C GLU A 15 -8.22 9.45 0.42
N TYR A 16 -7.27 9.83 -0.45
CA TYR A 16 -7.18 11.13 -1.12
C TYR A 16 -6.96 12.35 -0.21
N LEU A 17 -7.76 12.56 0.83
CA LEU A 17 -7.66 13.73 1.72
C LEU A 17 -6.38 13.72 2.58
N ILE A 18 -5.68 12.59 2.70
CA ILE A 18 -4.32 12.52 3.27
C ILE A 18 -3.32 13.41 2.52
N LEU A 19 -3.55 13.69 1.23
CA LEU A 19 -2.72 14.62 0.44
C LEU A 19 -2.96 16.08 0.84
N GLU A 20 -4.07 16.35 1.52
CA GLU A 20 -4.54 17.67 1.94
C GLU A 20 -4.49 17.83 3.48
N GLY A 21 -3.77 16.94 4.18
CA GLY A 21 -3.59 17.01 5.63
C GLY A 21 -4.68 16.32 6.46
N ALA A 22 -5.50 15.43 5.88
CA ALA A 22 -6.34 14.58 6.74
C ALA A 22 -5.49 13.54 7.48
N LEU A 23 -5.84 13.26 8.74
CA LEU A 23 -5.31 12.11 9.47
C LEU A 23 -5.77 10.83 8.79
N ALA A 24 -4.84 9.93 8.55
CA ALA A 24 -5.07 8.65 7.91
C ALA A 24 -4.73 7.49 8.85
N LEU A 25 -5.43 6.37 8.67
CA LEU A 25 -5.12 5.11 9.33
C LEU A 25 -4.57 4.13 8.31
N ALA A 26 -3.28 3.83 8.40
CA ALA A 26 -2.60 2.84 7.59
C ALA A 26 -2.27 1.60 8.43
N VAL A 27 -2.44 0.41 7.86
CA VAL A 27 -2.25 -0.86 8.57
C VAL A 27 -1.26 -1.73 7.80
N PRO A 28 -0.17 -2.21 8.42
CA PRO A 28 0.73 -3.13 7.78
C PRO A 28 0.05 -4.48 7.57
N VAL A 29 0.39 -5.17 6.50
CA VAL A 29 -0.13 -6.51 6.22
C VAL A 29 0.95 -7.56 6.45
N LYS A 30 0.55 -8.81 6.68
CA LYS A 30 1.46 -9.96 6.87
C LYS A 30 2.25 -10.30 5.61
N TYR A 31 1.82 -9.78 4.47
CA TYR A 31 2.50 -9.91 3.20
C TYR A 31 3.45 -8.73 3.00
N GLY A 32 4.53 -8.93 2.26
CA GLY A 32 5.56 -7.93 2.06
C GLY A 32 6.57 -8.35 1.00
N GLN A 33 7.69 -7.65 1.03
CA GLN A 33 8.80 -7.83 0.10
C GLN A 33 10.11 -7.93 0.89
N SER A 34 10.87 -8.97 0.61
CA SER A 34 12.25 -9.10 1.08
C SER A 34 13.24 -8.67 0.01
N LEU A 35 14.42 -8.22 0.43
CA LEU A 35 15.56 -7.91 -0.43
C LEU A 35 16.81 -8.54 0.18
N LYS A 36 17.37 -9.54 -0.50
CA LYS A 36 18.62 -10.20 -0.14
C LYS A 36 19.72 -9.67 -1.04
N VAL A 37 20.81 -9.23 -0.43
CA VAL A 37 21.96 -8.64 -1.13
C VAL A 37 23.23 -9.37 -0.76
N GLU A 38 23.92 -9.85 -1.77
CA GLU A 38 25.21 -10.55 -1.66
C GLU A 38 26.25 -9.85 -2.53
N GLU A 39 27.46 -9.69 -1.99
CA GLU A 39 28.59 -9.21 -2.78
C GLU A 39 29.01 -10.31 -3.78
N SER A 40 29.32 -9.87 -4.99
CA SER A 40 29.67 -10.73 -6.11
C SER A 40 31.04 -10.34 -6.65
N SER A 41 31.83 -11.32 -7.09
CA SER A 41 33.09 -11.06 -7.79
C SER A 41 32.88 -10.55 -9.22
N SER A 42 31.63 -10.51 -9.70
CA SER A 42 31.29 -9.92 -10.99
C SER A 42 31.50 -8.40 -10.96
N ALA A 43 31.71 -7.77 -12.12
CA ALA A 43 31.77 -6.30 -12.23
C ALA A 43 30.39 -5.68 -12.48
N LYS A 44 29.32 -6.37 -12.06
CA LYS A 44 27.92 -6.05 -12.42
C LYS A 44 27.00 -6.23 -11.22
N ILE A 45 25.81 -5.65 -11.32
CA ILE A 45 24.70 -5.93 -10.42
C ILE A 45 23.74 -6.86 -11.14
N VAL A 46 23.54 -8.06 -10.63
CA VAL A 46 22.55 -9.02 -11.14
C VAL A 46 21.34 -8.97 -10.22
N TRP A 47 20.20 -8.57 -10.78
CA TRP A 47 18.96 -8.42 -10.03
C TRP A 47 17.92 -9.44 -10.48
N GLN A 48 17.27 -10.09 -9.52
CA GLN A 48 16.12 -10.95 -9.72
C GLN A 48 14.98 -10.54 -8.79
N THR A 49 13.75 -10.53 -9.33
CA THR A 49 12.53 -10.38 -8.54
C THR A 49 11.66 -11.61 -8.74
N ASN A 50 11.33 -12.26 -7.63
CA ASN A 50 10.37 -13.35 -7.58
C ASN A 50 9.04 -12.87 -7.00
N VAL A 51 7.93 -13.35 -7.55
CA VAL A 51 6.57 -13.14 -7.03
C VAL A 51 5.98 -14.51 -6.72
N ASN A 52 5.58 -14.73 -5.46
CA ASN A 52 5.08 -16.02 -4.98
C ASN A 52 6.00 -17.21 -5.30
N GLY A 53 7.32 -16.98 -5.25
CA GLY A 53 8.33 -18.01 -5.53
C GLY A 53 8.68 -18.20 -7.01
N GLU A 54 7.99 -17.53 -7.94
CA GLU A 54 8.27 -17.63 -9.37
C GLU A 54 9.07 -16.42 -9.88
N LEU A 55 10.03 -16.66 -10.78
CA LEU A 55 10.81 -15.59 -11.41
C LEU A 55 9.89 -14.70 -12.24
N TRP A 56 9.79 -13.44 -11.84
CA TRP A 56 8.92 -12.45 -12.47
C TRP A 56 9.69 -11.42 -13.29
N PHE A 57 10.87 -11.01 -12.82
CA PHE A 57 11.71 -10.00 -13.47
C PHE A 57 13.20 -10.26 -13.21
N ASN A 58 14.04 -10.02 -14.21
CA ASN A 58 15.49 -10.00 -14.04
C ASN A 58 16.16 -8.92 -14.90
N THR A 59 17.25 -8.36 -14.37
CA THR A 59 18.05 -7.35 -15.06
C THR A 59 19.50 -7.40 -14.59
N GLU A 60 20.42 -6.96 -15.44
CA GLU A 60 21.82 -6.72 -15.13
C GLU A 60 22.13 -5.23 -15.31
N PHE A 61 22.86 -4.65 -14.36
CA PHE A 61 23.36 -3.29 -14.46
C PHE A 61 24.88 -3.22 -14.37
N ASP A 62 25.46 -2.17 -14.97
CA ASP A 62 26.83 -1.76 -14.66
C ASP A 62 26.91 -1.07 -13.29
N ASN A 63 28.11 -0.69 -12.87
CA ASN A 63 28.33 0.04 -11.62
C ASN A 63 27.73 1.46 -11.61
N HIS A 64 27.22 1.99 -12.72
CA HIS A 64 26.50 3.26 -12.81
C HIS A 64 24.97 3.05 -12.91
N PHE A 65 24.51 1.82 -12.66
CA PHE A 65 23.12 1.40 -12.82
C PHE A 65 22.58 1.56 -14.24
N ASN A 66 23.43 1.56 -15.28
CA ASN A 66 22.97 1.50 -16.67
C ASN A 66 22.60 0.05 -17.03
N ILE A 67 21.50 -0.11 -17.77
CA ILE A 67 20.95 -1.41 -18.12
C ILE A 67 21.89 -2.10 -19.10
N ILE A 68 22.40 -3.28 -18.73
CA ILE A 68 23.19 -4.16 -19.61
C ILE A 68 22.26 -5.16 -20.30
N LYS A 69 21.35 -5.76 -19.53
CA LYS A 69 20.41 -6.79 -20.00
C LYS A 69 19.17 -6.74 -19.12
N THR A 70 18.00 -7.00 -19.68
CA THR A 70 16.75 -7.04 -18.90
C THR A 70 15.71 -7.94 -19.56
N SER A 71 14.82 -8.51 -18.75
CA SER A 71 13.59 -9.14 -19.21
C SER A 71 12.45 -8.15 -19.49
N ASN A 72 12.55 -6.92 -18.96
CA ASN A 72 11.55 -5.86 -19.13
C ASN A 72 12.21 -4.46 -19.03
N ASN A 73 12.11 -3.64 -20.09
CA ASN A 73 12.76 -2.33 -20.13
C ASN A 73 12.16 -1.32 -19.15
N ASP A 74 10.83 -1.23 -19.04
CA ASP A 74 10.17 -0.21 -18.21
C ASP A 74 10.49 -0.43 -16.72
N LEU A 75 10.46 -1.69 -16.27
CA LEU A 75 10.83 -2.07 -14.90
C LEU A 75 12.31 -1.81 -14.62
N ALA A 76 13.19 -2.10 -15.58
CA ALA A 76 14.62 -1.87 -15.42
C ALA A 76 14.97 -0.37 -15.40
N ILE A 77 14.26 0.45 -16.19
CA ILE A 77 14.40 1.92 -16.15
C ILE A 77 13.95 2.45 -14.78
N TYR A 78 12.80 2.02 -14.29
CA TYR A 78 12.32 2.41 -12.96
C TYR A 78 13.32 2.05 -11.87
N LEU A 79 13.80 0.79 -11.85
CA LEU A 79 14.77 0.33 -10.87
C LEU A 79 16.12 1.05 -11.00
N SER A 80 16.60 1.32 -12.23
CA SER A 80 17.80 2.13 -12.47
C SER A 80 17.68 3.52 -11.86
N ASN A 81 16.55 4.20 -12.08
CA ASN A 81 16.28 5.52 -11.54
C ASN A 81 16.24 5.50 -10.00
N LEU A 82 15.61 4.48 -9.42
CA LEU A 82 15.54 4.30 -7.97
C LEU A 82 16.92 4.09 -7.34
N LEU A 83 17.75 3.22 -7.91
CA LEU A 83 19.12 2.98 -7.44
C LEU A 83 20.02 4.22 -7.62
N LYS A 84 19.87 4.96 -8.73
CA LYS A 84 20.55 6.24 -8.95
C LYS A 84 20.13 7.30 -7.93
N ALA A 85 18.85 7.39 -7.59
CA ALA A 85 18.34 8.29 -6.57
C ALA A 85 18.90 7.93 -5.19
N ALA A 86 18.95 6.65 -4.84
CA ALA A 86 19.57 6.18 -3.61
C ALA A 86 21.06 6.55 -3.54
N ARG A 87 21.82 6.40 -4.64
CA ARG A 87 23.22 6.85 -4.70
C ARG A 87 23.37 8.36 -4.62
N ARG A 88 22.40 9.13 -5.10
CA ARG A 88 22.38 10.60 -4.93
C ARG A 88 22.30 11.01 -3.46
N LEU A 89 21.56 10.23 -2.66
CA LEU A 89 21.41 10.45 -1.22
C LEU A 89 22.59 9.89 -0.41
N ASN A 90 23.21 8.79 -0.87
CA ASN A 90 24.45 8.26 -0.32
C ASN A 90 25.44 7.88 -1.42
N ALA A 91 26.47 8.71 -1.61
CA ALA A 91 27.49 8.50 -2.65
C ALA A 91 28.31 7.21 -2.47
N ASN A 92 28.32 6.63 -1.27
CA ASN A 92 28.99 5.36 -0.97
C ASN A 92 28.12 4.13 -1.33
N PHE A 93 26.91 4.34 -1.83
CA PHE A 93 26.02 3.25 -2.23
C PHE A 93 26.53 2.57 -3.51
N VAL A 94 27.04 1.34 -3.36
CA VAL A 94 27.42 0.44 -4.46
C VAL A 94 28.49 1.07 -5.36
N VAL A 95 29.60 1.55 -4.78
CA VAL A 95 30.68 2.24 -5.54
C VAL A 95 31.71 1.29 -6.10
N ASP A 96 32.11 0.32 -5.29
CA ASP A 96 33.04 -0.74 -5.63
C ASP A 96 32.29 -2.08 -5.52
N PHE A 97 32.65 -3.07 -6.33
CA PHE A 97 32.07 -4.44 -6.37
C PHE A 97 30.77 -4.63 -7.18
N GLY A 98 30.55 -5.88 -7.59
CA GLY A 98 29.27 -6.36 -8.11
C GLY A 98 28.39 -6.94 -7.02
N TYR A 99 27.10 -7.08 -7.29
CA TYR A 99 26.12 -7.55 -6.32
C TYR A 99 25.14 -8.52 -6.97
N ASP A 100 24.82 -9.60 -6.27
CA ASP A 100 23.69 -10.45 -6.58
C ASP A 100 22.53 -10.04 -5.65
N VAL A 101 21.43 -9.59 -6.24
CA VAL A 101 20.28 -9.04 -5.53
C VAL A 101 19.02 -9.84 -5.84
N LEU A 102 18.42 -10.40 -4.80
CA LEU A 102 17.16 -11.15 -4.90
C LEU A 102 16.06 -10.42 -4.12
N SER A 103 15.04 -9.96 -4.83
CA SER A 103 13.81 -9.42 -4.27
C SER A 103 12.72 -10.50 -4.27
N GLU A 104 12.12 -10.81 -3.13
CA GLU A 104 11.01 -11.78 -3.04
C GLU A 104 9.74 -11.13 -2.52
N ILE A 105 8.68 -11.15 -3.32
CA ILE A 105 7.34 -10.65 -2.99
C ILE A 105 6.44 -11.85 -2.70
N ASN A 106 5.79 -11.88 -1.54
CA ASN A 106 4.95 -13.03 -1.10
C ASN A 106 3.43 -12.78 -1.24
N PHE A 107 3.04 -11.89 -2.14
CA PHE A 107 1.66 -11.61 -2.52
C PHE A 107 1.55 -11.33 -4.03
N ASP A 108 0.34 -11.40 -4.58
CA ASP A 108 0.07 -11.00 -5.96
C ASP A 108 0.25 -9.48 -6.11
N ILE A 109 1.16 -9.07 -7.00
CA ILE A 109 1.48 -7.66 -7.27
C ILE A 109 0.28 -6.82 -7.77
N ASN A 110 -0.83 -7.46 -8.14
CA ASN A 110 -2.06 -6.80 -8.53
C ASN A 110 -2.93 -6.38 -7.35
N TRP A 111 -2.67 -6.89 -6.14
CA TRP A 111 -3.45 -6.62 -4.94
C TRP A 111 -3.35 -5.18 -4.39
N GLY A 112 -2.49 -4.33 -4.95
CA GLY A 112 -2.38 -2.93 -4.49
C GLY A 112 -1.81 -2.76 -3.07
N LEU A 113 -1.20 -3.81 -2.50
CA LEU A 113 -0.63 -3.79 -1.14
C LEU A 113 0.69 -3.01 -1.00
N GLY A 114 1.12 -2.27 -2.03
CA GLY A 114 2.29 -1.40 -1.94
C GLY A 114 3.63 -2.06 -2.27
N SER A 115 3.71 -2.89 -3.32
CA SER A 115 4.99 -3.48 -3.77
C SER A 115 6.04 -2.45 -4.19
N SER A 116 5.62 -1.24 -4.60
CA SER A 116 6.55 -0.15 -4.92
C SER A 116 7.14 0.49 -3.65
N SER A 117 6.31 0.78 -2.64
CA SER A 117 6.76 1.36 -1.38
C SER A 117 7.62 0.39 -0.57
N SER A 118 7.29 -0.91 -0.56
CA SER A 118 8.14 -1.92 0.07
C SER A 118 9.51 -2.03 -0.60
N LEU A 119 9.59 -1.90 -1.93
CA LEU A 119 10.85 -1.87 -2.67
C LEU A 119 11.68 -0.61 -2.33
N ILE A 120 11.04 0.57 -2.34
CA ILE A 120 11.67 1.84 -1.97
C ILE A 120 12.23 1.77 -0.55
N SER A 121 11.44 1.28 0.41
CA SER A 121 11.85 1.11 1.81
C SER A 121 13.06 0.17 1.95
N ASN A 122 13.04 -0.98 1.26
CA ASN A 122 14.17 -1.92 1.28
C ASN A 122 15.44 -1.34 0.65
N ILE A 123 15.33 -0.62 -0.47
CA ILE A 123 16.48 0.03 -1.12
C ILE A 123 17.01 1.17 -0.26
N ALA A 124 16.15 1.97 0.36
CA ALA A 124 16.58 3.02 1.29
C ALA A 124 17.34 2.43 2.47
N TRP A 125 16.88 1.29 3.01
CA TRP A 125 17.59 0.59 4.07
C TRP A 125 18.94 0.03 3.59
N TRP A 126 18.99 -0.58 2.41
CA TRP A 126 20.26 -1.04 1.81
C TRP A 126 21.24 0.12 1.58
N ALA A 127 20.76 1.24 1.08
CA ALA A 127 21.57 2.43 0.83
C ALA A 127 21.90 3.23 2.09
N ASN A 128 21.33 2.88 3.25
CA ASN A 128 21.45 3.63 4.50
C ASN A 128 21.07 5.12 4.33
N VAL A 129 19.90 5.37 3.75
CA VAL A 129 19.33 6.70 3.53
C VAL A 129 17.92 6.78 4.11
N ASP A 130 17.42 7.99 4.29
CA ASP A 130 16.04 8.22 4.72
C ASP A 130 15.06 7.73 3.62
N PRO A 131 14.08 6.86 3.96
CA PRO A 131 13.16 6.29 2.98
C PRO A 131 12.14 7.30 2.45
N PHE A 132 11.75 8.33 3.22
CA PHE A 132 10.89 9.41 2.75
C PHE A 132 11.63 10.31 1.76
N GLN A 133 12.90 10.62 2.04
CA GLN A 133 13.73 11.34 1.08
C GLN A 133 13.88 10.58 -0.22
N LEU A 134 14.11 9.26 -0.17
CA LEU A 134 14.18 8.45 -1.39
C LEU A 134 12.85 8.44 -2.14
N PHE A 135 11.74 8.22 -1.43
CA PHE A 135 10.39 8.24 -1.98
C PHE A 135 10.09 9.55 -2.74
N MET A 136 10.37 10.70 -2.13
CA MET A 136 10.13 12.02 -2.74
C MET A 136 10.93 12.25 -4.03
N LEU A 137 12.04 11.53 -4.25
CA LEU A 137 12.83 11.64 -5.48
C LEU A 137 12.27 10.82 -6.65
N VAL A 138 11.44 9.81 -6.37
CA VAL A 138 11.05 8.81 -7.38
C VAL A 138 9.55 8.60 -7.54
N ALA A 139 8.75 9.09 -6.59
CA ALA A 139 7.32 8.84 -6.53
C ALA A 139 6.56 10.09 -6.11
N ASN A 140 5.26 10.09 -6.40
CA ASN A 140 4.31 11.08 -5.93
C ASN A 140 3.32 10.40 -4.97
N GLY A 141 2.88 11.11 -3.94
CA GLY A 141 1.90 10.62 -2.97
C GLY A 141 2.17 11.24 -1.61
N SER A 142 1.41 10.79 -0.60
CA SER A 142 1.61 11.30 0.76
C SER A 142 2.75 10.63 1.50
N GLY A 143 3.19 9.42 1.10
CA GLY A 143 4.26 8.68 1.80
C GLY A 143 3.80 7.82 2.99
N TYR A 144 2.49 7.71 3.24
CA TYR A 144 1.97 6.89 4.35
C TYR A 144 2.39 5.42 4.29
N ASP A 145 2.58 4.90 3.08
CA ASP A 145 2.96 3.52 2.84
C ASP A 145 4.44 3.29 3.16
N ILE A 146 5.29 4.32 3.04
CA ILE A 146 6.65 4.31 3.57
C ILE A 146 6.65 4.23 5.10
N ALA A 147 5.78 5.01 5.78
CA ALA A 147 5.62 4.92 7.23
C ALA A 147 5.17 3.52 7.68
N CYS A 148 4.31 2.89 6.88
CA CYS A 148 3.75 1.57 7.16
C CYS A 148 4.73 0.41 6.87
N ALA A 149 5.57 0.54 5.85
CA ALA A 149 6.41 -0.53 5.30
C ALA A 149 7.31 -1.23 6.33
N ARG A 150 7.79 -0.51 7.35
CA ARG A 150 8.63 -1.09 8.43
C ARG A 150 8.01 -0.92 9.81
N SER A 151 6.72 -0.62 9.87
CA SER A 151 5.97 -0.57 11.13
C SER A 151 5.53 -1.98 11.51
N GLU A 152 5.61 -2.28 12.81
CA GLU A 152 5.08 -3.51 13.40
C GLU A 152 3.59 -3.35 13.78
N LYS A 153 3.07 -2.12 13.73
CA LYS A 153 1.69 -1.77 14.11
C LYS A 153 1.05 -0.86 13.08
N ALA A 154 -0.26 -0.70 13.18
CA ALA A 154 -0.95 0.36 12.46
C ALA A 154 -0.35 1.74 12.77
N VAL A 155 -0.53 2.66 11.83
CA VAL A 155 0.05 3.99 11.86
C VAL A 155 -1.06 5.01 11.64
N HIS A 156 -1.18 5.94 12.57
CA HIS A 156 -1.83 7.22 12.30
C HIS A 156 -0.83 8.11 11.60
N TYR A 157 -1.19 8.56 10.41
CA TYR A 157 -0.31 9.30 9.51
C TYR A 157 -0.95 10.63 9.13
N HIS A 158 -0.16 11.68 9.13
CA HIS A 158 -0.54 13.01 8.70
C HIS A 158 0.57 13.61 7.83
N LEU A 159 0.18 14.33 6.77
CA LEU A 159 1.11 15.09 5.93
C LEU A 159 0.93 16.57 6.24
N ASN A 160 1.83 17.13 7.05
CA ASN A 160 1.78 18.53 7.46
C ASN A 160 2.77 19.36 6.64
N ASP A 161 2.28 20.26 5.78
CA ASP A 161 3.11 21.09 4.89
C ASP A 161 4.16 20.31 4.07
N GLY A 162 3.83 19.07 3.69
CA GLY A 162 4.71 18.17 2.93
C GLY A 162 5.68 17.37 3.80
N GLU A 163 5.69 17.57 5.11
CA GLU A 163 6.43 16.76 6.06
C GLU A 163 5.56 15.63 6.63
N ALA A 164 6.14 14.44 6.69
CA ALA A 164 5.48 13.26 7.24
C ALA A 164 5.51 13.30 8.77
N ASP A 165 4.34 13.24 9.40
CA ASP A 165 4.18 13.05 10.84
C ASP A 165 3.35 11.78 11.10
N TYR A 166 3.84 10.91 11.97
CA TYR A 166 3.16 9.63 12.20
C TYR A 166 3.48 8.99 13.55
N GLU A 167 2.50 8.28 14.07
CA GLU A 167 2.60 7.51 15.32
C GLU A 167 2.03 6.10 15.17
N GLN A 168 2.58 5.16 15.92
CA GLN A 168 2.08 3.79 15.96
C GLN A 168 0.85 3.69 16.88
N VAL A 169 -0.20 3.05 16.39
CA VAL A 169 -1.46 2.83 17.10
C VAL A 169 -1.85 1.35 17.08
N GLY A 170 -2.61 0.92 18.08
CA GLY A 170 -3.16 -0.43 18.13
C GLY A 170 -4.34 -0.56 17.17
N PHE A 171 -4.35 -1.58 16.31
CA PHE A 171 -5.45 -1.88 15.42
C PHE A 171 -5.80 -3.36 15.48
N PHE A 172 -6.54 -3.72 16.52
CA PHE A 172 -7.03 -5.08 16.74
C PHE A 172 -8.38 -4.99 17.45
N PRO A 173 -9.47 -4.65 16.72
CA PRO A 173 -10.79 -4.54 17.31
C PRO A 173 -11.27 -5.90 17.83
N ASP A 174 -11.97 -5.93 18.96
CA ASP A 174 -12.49 -7.17 19.59
C ASP A 174 -13.47 -7.96 18.70
N PHE A 175 -13.92 -7.37 17.59
CA PHE A 175 -14.85 -7.92 16.60
C PHE A 175 -14.17 -8.16 15.24
N CYS A 176 -12.84 -8.30 15.19
CA CYS A 176 -12.07 -8.44 13.95
C CYS A 176 -12.48 -9.65 13.10
N GLU A 177 -13.07 -10.68 13.69
CA GLU A 177 -13.65 -11.85 13.00
C GLU A 177 -14.81 -11.50 12.07
N HIS A 178 -15.39 -10.30 12.22
CA HIS A 178 -16.43 -9.77 11.35
C HIS A 178 -15.92 -8.80 10.28
N ILE A 179 -14.60 -8.59 10.20
CA ILE A 179 -13.94 -7.72 9.22
C ILE A 179 -13.25 -8.60 8.16
N TYR A 180 -13.50 -8.28 6.89
CA TYR A 180 -12.98 -9.01 5.74
C TYR A 180 -12.44 -8.05 4.68
N PHE A 181 -11.61 -8.58 3.81
CA PHE A 181 -10.97 -7.84 2.74
C PHE A 181 -11.15 -8.59 1.42
N ALA A 182 -11.73 -7.94 0.41
CA ALA A 182 -11.94 -8.54 -0.90
C ALA A 182 -11.21 -7.78 -1.99
N TYR A 183 -10.53 -8.50 -2.90
CA TYR A 183 -9.92 -7.92 -4.08
C TYR A 183 -10.89 -7.98 -5.26
N LEU A 184 -11.30 -6.82 -5.79
CA LEU A 184 -12.30 -6.71 -6.84
C LEU A 184 -11.75 -6.99 -8.25
N GLY A 185 -10.44 -7.25 -8.38
CA GLY A 185 -9.85 -7.72 -9.63
C GLY A 185 -9.29 -6.64 -10.55
N THR A 186 -9.40 -5.36 -10.22
CA THR A 186 -8.98 -4.27 -11.10
C THR A 186 -7.93 -3.39 -10.42
N LYS A 187 -6.65 -3.70 -10.66
CA LYS A 187 -5.55 -2.86 -10.18
C LYS A 187 -5.68 -1.43 -10.71
N GLN A 188 -5.82 -0.46 -9.81
CA GLN A 188 -5.88 0.95 -10.15
C GLN A 188 -4.49 1.54 -10.33
N ASN A 189 -4.37 2.50 -11.25
CA ASN A 189 -3.14 3.28 -11.42
C ASN A 189 -3.19 4.47 -10.46
N SER A 190 -2.50 4.38 -9.33
CA SER A 190 -2.51 5.38 -8.28
C SER A 190 -2.11 6.78 -8.76
N GLU A 191 -1.12 6.90 -9.67
CA GLU A 191 -0.72 8.20 -10.22
C GLU A 191 -1.86 8.86 -11.00
N LYS A 192 -2.56 8.09 -11.85
CA LYS A 192 -3.73 8.59 -12.59
C LYS A 192 -4.86 8.99 -11.64
N SER A 193 -5.11 8.20 -10.59
CA SER A 193 -6.11 8.50 -9.57
C SER A 193 -5.80 9.81 -8.84
N VAL A 194 -4.54 10.02 -8.41
CA VAL A 194 -4.10 11.25 -7.75
C VAL A 194 -4.22 12.46 -8.70
N LEU A 195 -3.82 12.31 -9.96
CA LEU A 195 -3.97 13.38 -10.95
C LEU A 195 -5.44 13.76 -11.17
N LYS A 196 -6.34 12.77 -11.26
CA LYS A 196 -7.79 12.99 -11.40
C LYS A 196 -8.34 13.71 -10.16
N PHE A 197 -7.95 13.28 -8.96
CA PHE A 197 -8.30 13.94 -7.71
C PHE A 197 -7.88 15.41 -7.71
N LYS A 198 -6.60 15.71 -7.97
CA LYS A 198 -6.10 17.10 -8.01
C LYS A 198 -6.81 18.01 -9.02
N GLN A 199 -7.38 17.43 -10.08
CA GLN A 199 -8.07 18.19 -11.13
C GLN A 199 -9.56 18.39 -10.88
N LYS A 200 -10.22 17.45 -10.19
CA LYS A 200 -11.69 17.35 -10.16
C LYS A 200 -12.29 17.27 -8.78
N ALA A 201 -11.48 17.01 -7.76
CA ALA A 201 -12.00 16.83 -6.41
C ALA A 201 -12.61 18.12 -5.89
N ASN A 202 -13.72 17.97 -5.19
CA ASN A 202 -14.39 19.06 -4.50
C ASN A 202 -14.56 18.66 -3.04
N PHE A 203 -13.85 19.33 -2.15
CA PHE A 203 -13.86 19.05 -0.72
C PHE A 203 -13.80 20.36 0.07
N SER A 204 -14.27 20.30 1.30
CA SER A 204 -14.21 21.37 2.27
C SER A 204 -13.25 21.02 3.41
N GLU A 205 -12.84 22.02 4.20
CA GLU A 205 -12.11 21.78 5.45
C GLU A 205 -12.87 20.85 6.41
N ASN A 206 -14.21 20.91 6.38
CA ASN A 206 -15.04 19.99 7.16
C ASN A 206 -14.92 18.53 6.69
N ASP A 207 -14.69 18.27 5.40
CA ASP A 207 -14.48 16.90 4.91
C ASP A 207 -13.14 16.35 5.41
N ILE A 208 -12.08 17.19 5.40
CA ILE A 208 -10.75 16.85 5.94
C ILE A 208 -10.85 16.54 7.44
N LEU A 209 -11.50 17.41 8.21
CA LEU A 209 -11.71 17.22 9.64
C LEU A 209 -12.56 15.98 9.93
N SER A 210 -13.62 15.74 9.15
CA SER A 210 -14.50 14.58 9.33
C SER A 210 -13.77 13.27 9.06
N VAL A 211 -12.99 13.18 7.98
CA VAL A 211 -12.16 12.00 7.70
C VAL A 211 -11.10 11.80 8.76
N SER A 212 -10.50 12.86 9.28
CA SER A 212 -9.53 12.77 10.38
C SER A 212 -10.16 12.21 11.66
N ASN A 213 -11.34 12.72 12.04
CA ASN A 213 -12.10 12.22 13.19
C ASN A 213 -12.50 10.75 13.01
N ILE A 214 -12.87 10.34 11.80
CA ILE A 214 -13.17 8.95 11.47
C ILE A 214 -11.93 8.05 11.65
N SER A 215 -10.75 8.50 11.20
CA SER A 215 -9.48 7.77 11.36
C SER A 215 -9.16 7.49 12.82
N GLU A 216 -9.42 8.45 13.71
CA GLU A 216 -9.30 8.24 15.15
C GLU A 216 -10.38 7.29 15.70
N ALA A 217 -11.62 7.46 15.24
CA ALA A 217 -12.76 6.69 15.73
C ALA A 217 -12.64 5.20 15.37
N PHE A 218 -12.03 4.85 14.23
CA PHE A 218 -11.78 3.45 13.87
C PHE A 218 -10.98 2.69 14.92
N ILE A 219 -10.00 3.34 15.56
CA ILE A 219 -9.20 2.74 16.63
C ILE A 219 -9.99 2.58 17.93
N LYS A 220 -10.96 3.49 18.17
CA LYS A 220 -11.72 3.58 19.42
C LYS A 220 -13.03 2.79 19.40
N ALA A 221 -13.47 2.34 18.23
CA ALA A 221 -14.73 1.67 18.02
C ALA A 221 -14.85 0.38 18.86
N LYS A 222 -15.96 0.23 19.57
CA LYS A 222 -16.16 -0.89 20.52
C LYS A 222 -17.03 -2.02 19.99
N GLY A 223 -17.62 -1.83 18.81
CA GLY A 223 -18.50 -2.81 18.20
C GLY A 223 -18.57 -2.66 16.69
N ILE A 224 -18.96 -3.74 16.03
CA ILE A 224 -19.11 -3.78 14.57
C ILE A 224 -20.11 -2.74 14.06
N GLU A 225 -21.19 -2.44 14.78
CA GLU A 225 -22.20 -1.44 14.34
C GLU A 225 -21.62 -0.03 14.25
N GLU A 226 -20.81 0.37 15.24
CA GLU A 226 -20.10 1.64 15.23
C GLU A 226 -19.08 1.66 14.09
N TYR A 227 -18.29 0.60 13.96
CA TYR A 227 -17.27 0.47 12.92
C TYR A 227 -17.87 0.51 11.50
N SER A 228 -18.98 -0.20 11.29
CA SER A 228 -19.74 -0.19 10.03
C SER A 228 -20.29 1.21 9.72
N SER A 229 -20.77 1.94 10.73
CA SER A 229 -21.25 3.32 10.55
C SER A 229 -20.12 4.26 10.13
N LEU A 230 -18.93 4.12 10.74
CA LEU A 230 -17.72 4.86 10.35
C LEU A 230 -17.30 4.54 8.90
N MET A 231 -17.39 3.26 8.49
CA MET A 231 -17.11 2.87 7.11
C MET A 231 -18.05 3.52 6.10
N VAL A 232 -19.35 3.50 6.39
CA VAL A 232 -20.37 4.10 5.51
C VAL A 232 -20.17 5.60 5.40
N GLU A 233 -19.94 6.29 6.51
CA GLU A 233 -19.73 7.74 6.49
C GLU A 233 -18.43 8.11 5.77
N HIS A 234 -17.35 7.35 5.99
CA HIS A 234 -16.09 7.53 5.26
C HIS A 234 -16.29 7.36 3.74
N GLU A 235 -16.91 6.26 3.33
CA GLU A 235 -17.20 5.99 1.92
C GLU A 235 -18.08 7.08 1.31
N ARG A 236 -19.08 7.56 2.04
CA ARG A 236 -19.96 8.64 1.57
C ARG A 236 -19.20 9.95 1.34
N ILE A 237 -18.31 10.33 2.26
CA ILE A 237 -17.49 11.54 2.13
C ILE A 237 -16.55 11.41 0.93
N ILE A 238 -15.78 10.32 0.84
CA ILE A 238 -14.83 10.17 -0.27
C ILE A 238 -15.56 10.03 -1.62
N GLY A 239 -16.70 9.34 -1.67
CA GLY A 239 -17.56 9.30 -2.85
C GLY A 239 -18.02 10.70 -3.29
N HIS A 240 -18.39 11.56 -2.35
CA HIS A 240 -18.69 12.97 -2.63
C HIS A 240 -17.48 13.72 -3.19
N VAL A 241 -16.33 13.61 -2.53
CA VAL A 241 -15.08 14.28 -2.92
C VAL A 241 -14.66 13.92 -4.34
N LEU A 242 -14.82 12.64 -4.72
CA LEU A 242 -14.45 12.13 -6.04
C LEU A 242 -15.56 12.25 -7.09
N ALA A 243 -16.78 12.60 -6.68
CA ALA A 243 -18.00 12.49 -7.47
C ALA A 243 -18.22 11.07 -8.03
N GLU A 244 -18.03 10.06 -7.18
CA GLU A 244 -18.20 8.63 -7.48
C GLU A 244 -19.27 7.99 -6.59
N ILE A 245 -19.90 6.93 -7.08
CA ILE A 245 -20.91 6.17 -6.33
C ILE A 245 -20.18 5.22 -5.37
N PRO A 246 -20.57 5.15 -4.08
CA PRO A 246 -20.05 4.18 -3.13
C PRO A 246 -20.05 2.75 -3.66
N VAL A 247 -18.99 1.99 -3.36
CA VAL A 247 -18.80 0.64 -3.95
C VAL A 247 -19.94 -0.32 -3.63
N LYS A 248 -20.52 -0.23 -2.42
CA LYS A 248 -21.68 -1.03 -2.03
C LYS A 248 -22.87 -0.72 -2.91
N ASP A 249 -23.22 0.56 -3.07
CA ASP A 249 -24.37 0.98 -3.86
C ASP A 249 -24.24 0.61 -5.33
N ALA A 250 -23.02 0.71 -5.87
CA ALA A 250 -22.76 0.41 -7.28
C ALA A 250 -22.78 -1.09 -7.62
N PHE A 251 -22.27 -1.95 -6.74
CA PHE A 251 -22.00 -3.36 -7.10
C PHE A 251 -22.59 -4.40 -6.14
N PHE A 252 -22.89 -4.01 -4.90
CA PHE A 252 -23.22 -4.91 -3.79
C PHE A 252 -24.41 -4.40 -2.96
N SER A 253 -25.37 -3.74 -3.60
CA SER A 253 -26.50 -3.09 -2.92
C SER A 253 -27.40 -4.08 -2.18
N ASP A 254 -27.33 -5.37 -2.56
CA ASP A 254 -28.04 -6.49 -1.94
C ASP A 254 -27.23 -7.22 -0.86
N PHE A 255 -26.01 -6.79 -0.55
CA PHE A 255 -25.18 -7.43 0.47
C PHE A 255 -25.64 -7.06 1.90
N GLU A 256 -25.79 -8.07 2.76
CA GLU A 256 -26.10 -7.90 4.19
C GLU A 256 -24.81 -7.62 4.98
N GLY A 257 -24.39 -6.37 4.96
CA GLY A 257 -23.20 -5.83 5.62
C GLY A 257 -22.80 -4.50 5.02
N GLU A 258 -21.70 -3.93 5.48
CA GLU A 258 -21.14 -2.67 4.94
C GLU A 258 -19.84 -2.91 4.19
N ILE A 259 -19.61 -2.11 3.16
CA ILE A 259 -18.44 -2.22 2.28
C ILE A 259 -17.91 -0.82 2.01
N LYS A 260 -16.60 -0.62 2.21
CA LYS A 260 -15.89 0.58 1.76
C LYS A 260 -14.69 0.23 0.88
N SER A 261 -14.36 1.11 -0.03
CA SER A 261 -13.17 1.04 -0.87
C SER A 261 -11.90 1.26 -0.05
N LEU A 262 -10.77 0.70 -0.49
CA LEU A 262 -9.45 0.95 0.08
C LEU A 262 -8.49 1.50 -0.98
N GLY A 263 -7.65 2.45 -0.60
CA GLY A 263 -6.58 2.97 -1.46
C GLY A 263 -7.09 3.88 -2.58
N ALA A 264 -6.79 3.54 -3.84
CA ALA A 264 -7.04 4.42 -4.99
C ALA A 264 -8.50 4.41 -5.49
N TRP A 265 -9.41 3.69 -4.82
CA TRP A 265 -10.85 3.59 -5.14
C TRP A 265 -11.18 3.02 -6.53
N GLY A 266 -12.29 2.29 -6.65
CA GLY A 266 -12.79 1.83 -7.95
C GLY A 266 -12.16 0.55 -8.53
N GLY A 267 -11.53 -0.33 -7.72
CA GLY A 267 -11.17 -1.66 -8.25
C GLY A 267 -10.16 -2.53 -7.50
N ASP A 268 -9.43 -1.98 -6.53
CA ASP A 268 -8.41 -2.73 -5.77
C ASP A 268 -9.07 -3.59 -4.67
N PHE A 269 -8.80 -3.27 -3.41
CA PHE A 269 -9.42 -3.92 -2.26
C PHE A 269 -10.61 -3.13 -1.74
N VAL A 270 -11.55 -3.85 -1.16
CA VAL A 270 -12.59 -3.31 -0.29
C VAL A 270 -12.47 -3.91 1.10
N MET A 271 -12.81 -3.13 2.12
CA MET A 271 -13.06 -3.61 3.47
C MET A 271 -14.55 -3.89 3.62
N ILE A 272 -14.88 -5.01 4.26
CA ILE A 272 -16.23 -5.50 4.46
C ILE A 272 -16.45 -5.76 5.96
N THR A 273 -17.61 -5.35 6.46
CA THR A 273 -18.10 -5.76 7.78
C THR A 273 -19.41 -6.52 7.63
N SER A 274 -19.51 -7.71 8.22
CA SER A 274 -20.76 -8.48 8.27
C SER A 274 -20.75 -9.50 9.40
N LYS A 275 -21.91 -9.69 10.03
CA LYS A 275 -22.16 -10.75 11.02
C LYS A 275 -22.56 -12.08 10.38
N LEU A 276 -22.70 -12.13 9.06
CA LEU A 276 -23.02 -13.37 8.37
C LEU A 276 -21.90 -14.41 8.58
N PRO A 277 -22.24 -15.71 8.60
CA PRO A 277 -21.23 -16.76 8.56
C PRO A 277 -20.32 -16.60 7.33
N ILE A 278 -19.00 -16.76 7.50
CA ILE A 278 -18.00 -16.59 6.44
C ILE A 278 -18.32 -17.37 5.15
N LYS A 279 -18.94 -18.55 5.26
CA LYS A 279 -19.38 -19.33 4.08
C LYS A 279 -20.41 -18.57 3.23
N LYS A 280 -21.36 -17.86 3.85
CA LYS A 280 -22.33 -17.04 3.12
C LYS A 280 -21.66 -15.83 2.46
N ILE A 281 -20.72 -15.20 3.15
CA ILE A 281 -19.93 -14.08 2.61
C ILE A 281 -19.14 -14.54 1.39
N ARG A 282 -18.35 -15.62 1.51
CA ARG A 282 -17.59 -16.21 0.37
C ARG A 282 -18.50 -16.57 -0.81
N ASN A 283 -19.66 -17.19 -0.55
CA ASN A 283 -20.61 -17.55 -1.61
C ASN A 283 -21.16 -16.31 -2.32
N TYR A 284 -21.49 -15.25 -1.58
CA TYR A 284 -22.00 -14.01 -2.16
C TYR A 284 -20.95 -13.36 -3.09
N PHE A 285 -19.73 -13.15 -2.59
CA PHE A 285 -18.67 -12.51 -3.37
C PHE A 285 -18.22 -13.36 -4.56
N SER A 286 -18.08 -14.68 -4.39
CA SER A 286 -17.76 -15.57 -5.51
C SER A 286 -18.88 -15.59 -6.56
N GLY A 287 -20.16 -15.51 -6.14
CA GLY A 287 -21.30 -15.35 -7.04
C GLY A 287 -21.29 -14.04 -7.85
N LYS A 288 -20.55 -13.02 -7.38
CA LYS A 288 -20.31 -11.75 -8.07
C LYS A 288 -18.96 -11.73 -8.83
N GLY A 289 -18.25 -12.86 -8.91
CA GLY A 289 -16.96 -12.98 -9.58
C GLY A 289 -15.74 -12.57 -8.74
N VAL A 290 -15.93 -12.27 -7.45
CA VAL A 290 -14.88 -11.85 -6.52
C VAL A 290 -14.40 -13.08 -5.75
N ASN A 291 -13.25 -13.62 -6.15
CA ASN A 291 -12.75 -14.91 -5.64
C ASN A 291 -11.71 -14.78 -4.52
N VAL A 292 -11.12 -13.60 -4.34
CA VAL A 292 -10.16 -13.33 -3.28
C VAL A 292 -10.90 -12.63 -2.15
N LEU A 293 -11.14 -13.38 -1.07
CA LEU A 293 -11.70 -12.89 0.18
C LEU A 293 -10.81 -13.38 1.32
N LEU A 294 -10.25 -12.44 2.06
CA LEU A 294 -9.35 -12.64 3.20
C LEU A 294 -10.04 -12.20 4.48
N THR A 295 -9.87 -12.95 5.56
CA THR A 295 -10.24 -12.51 6.91
C THR A 295 -9.23 -11.50 7.43
N PHE A 296 -9.60 -10.77 8.48
CA PHE A 296 -8.69 -9.89 9.19
C PHE A 296 -7.36 -10.58 9.56
N ASP A 297 -7.43 -11.75 10.18
CA ASP A 297 -6.24 -12.51 10.60
C ASP A 297 -5.40 -13.05 9.44
N GLU A 298 -5.98 -13.23 8.25
CA GLU A 298 -5.23 -13.68 7.07
C GLU A 298 -4.33 -12.56 6.52
N ILE A 299 -4.72 -11.29 6.66
CA ILE A 299 -4.05 -10.17 6.00
C ILE A 299 -3.40 -9.16 6.95
N VAL A 300 -4.04 -8.77 8.06
CA VAL A 300 -3.55 -7.68 8.91
C VAL A 300 -2.37 -8.14 9.77
N LEU A 301 -1.28 -7.36 9.78
CA LEU A 301 -0.20 -7.54 10.75
C LEU A 301 -0.62 -6.83 12.04
N ALA A 302 -1.10 -7.62 13.00
CA ALA A 302 -1.53 -7.19 14.34
C ALA A 302 -0.48 -7.52 15.40
#